data_AF-M2YFK3-F1
#
_entry.id   AF-M2YFK3-F1
#
_cell.length_a   1.000
_cell.length_b   1.000
_cell.length_c   1.000
_cell.angle_alpha   90.00
_cell.angle_beta   90.00
_cell.angle_gamma   90.00
#
_symmetry.space_group_name_H-M   'P 1'
#
loop_
_entity.id
_entity.type
_entity.pdbx_description
1 polymer ?
#
loop_
_entity_poly.entity_id
_entity_poly.type
_entity_poly.pdbx_seq_one_letter_code
_entity_poly.pdbx_strand_id
1 'polypeptide(L)'
;MTENLSHLHEVIDNAVIDDRENGVIRAKREIFTDEEVFELEMKYIFEGELDLPGPRVADPERRRLLHDQHRPHPRRDHPGQG
;
A
#
# COMPACT_ATOMS: atom_id res chain seq x y z
N MET A 1 -16.55 21.78 7.38
CA MET A 1 -16.36 21.14 6.06
C MET A 1 -15.07 21.59 5.38
N THR A 2 -14.70 22.87 5.41
CA THR A 2 -13.43 23.38 4.83
C THR A 2 -12.18 22.95 5.59
N GLU A 3 -12.24 22.83 6.92
CA GLU A 3 -11.11 22.40 7.76
C GLU A 3 -10.63 20.97 7.45
N ASN A 4 -11.55 20.09 7.07
CA ASN A 4 -11.27 18.69 6.70
C ASN A 4 -10.52 18.61 5.36
N LEU A 5 -10.89 19.47 4.40
CA LEU A 5 -10.20 19.54 3.11
C LEU A 5 -8.77 20.08 3.27
N SER A 6 -8.54 21.05 4.16
CA SER A 6 -7.18 21.55 4.42
C SER A 6 -6.26 20.49 5.03
N HIS A 7 -6.78 19.67 5.94
CA HIS A 7 -6.01 18.56 6.53
C HIS A 7 -5.61 17.52 5.48
N LEU A 8 -6.58 17.08 4.69
CA LEU A 8 -6.34 16.15 3.57
C LEU A 8 -5.29 16.67 2.57
N HIS A 9 -5.37 17.96 2.23
CA HIS A 9 -4.37 18.61 1.38
C HIS A 9 -2.98 18.55 1.98
N GLU A 10 -2.84 18.88 3.28
CA GLU A 10 -1.56 18.85 3.96
C GLU A 10 -0.95 17.44 3.97
N VAL A 11 -1.74 16.42 4.27
CA VAL A 11 -1.29 15.02 4.30
C VAL A 11 -0.85 14.54 2.92
N ILE A 12 -1.65 14.81 1.88
CA ILE A 12 -1.38 14.36 0.50
C ILE A 12 -0.18 15.10 -0.10
N ASP A 13 -0.11 16.43 0.03
CA ASP A 13 0.97 17.24 -0.54
C ASP A 13 2.33 16.85 0.05
N ASN A 14 2.33 16.33 1.27
CA ASN A 14 3.53 15.91 1.97
C ASN A 14 3.73 14.38 2.02
N ALA A 15 2.91 13.62 1.29
CA ALA A 15 2.87 12.16 1.32
C ALA A 15 4.22 11.49 1.00
N VAL A 16 5.03 12.13 0.16
CA VAL A 16 6.28 11.56 -0.38
C VAL A 16 7.45 12.46 -0.05
N ILE A 17 8.55 11.84 0.38
CA ILE A 17 9.85 12.48 0.52
C ILE A 17 10.71 11.97 -0.63
N ASP A 18 11.06 12.87 -1.55
CA ASP A 18 11.95 12.64 -2.70
C ASP A 18 13.22 13.49 -2.51
N ASP A 19 14.19 12.94 -1.78
CA ASP A 19 15.51 13.52 -1.57
C ASP A 19 16.55 12.62 -2.24
N ARG A 20 16.72 12.85 -3.55
CA ARG A 20 17.62 12.06 -4.40
C ARG A 20 19.08 12.28 -4.07
N GLU A 21 19.42 13.45 -3.55
CA GLU A 21 20.81 13.79 -3.19
C GLU A 21 21.30 12.90 -2.04
N ASN A 22 20.42 12.63 -1.06
CA ASN A 22 20.71 11.71 0.03
C ASN A 22 20.25 10.26 -0.25
N GLY A 23 19.76 9.97 -1.46
CA GLY A 23 19.28 8.64 -1.85
C GLY A 23 18.01 8.19 -1.12
N VAL A 24 17.19 9.13 -0.64
CA VAL A 24 15.97 8.87 0.11
C VAL A 24 14.75 9.08 -0.79
N ILE A 25 14.04 8.00 -1.09
CA ILE A 25 12.70 8.04 -1.69
C ILE A 25 11.79 7.22 -0.77
N ARG A 26 10.86 7.87 -0.08
CA ARG A 26 9.97 7.19 0.88
C ARG A 26 8.60 7.86 0.97
N ALA A 27 7.58 7.06 1.24
CA ALA A 27 6.27 7.56 1.62
C ALA A 27 6.21 7.80 3.14
N LYS A 28 5.55 8.88 3.57
CA LYS A 28 5.22 9.12 4.97
C LYS A 28 4.18 8.12 5.42
N ARG A 29 4.32 7.61 6.65
CA ARG A 29 3.38 6.63 7.21
C ARG A 29 1.95 7.16 7.33
N GLU A 30 1.82 8.47 7.52
CA GLU A 30 0.55 9.16 7.76
C GLU A 30 -0.50 8.87 6.68
N ILE A 31 -0.09 8.78 5.40
CA ILE A 31 -1.01 8.47 4.29
C ILE A 31 -1.67 7.09 4.40
N PHE A 32 -1.11 6.18 5.19
CA PHE A 32 -1.65 4.84 5.40
C PHE A 32 -2.42 4.69 6.71
N THR A 33 -2.38 5.71 7.57
CA THR A 33 -2.98 5.68 8.91
C THR A 33 -4.03 6.76 9.12
N ASP A 34 -4.10 7.75 8.24
CA ASP A 34 -5.11 8.78 8.25
C ASP A 34 -6.46 8.23 7.77
N GLU A 35 -7.49 8.39 8.61
CA GLU A 35 -8.82 7.84 8.37
C GLU A 35 -9.54 8.56 7.22
N GLU A 36 -9.35 9.87 7.08
CA GLU A 36 -10.00 10.66 6.03
C GLU A 36 -9.41 10.33 4.66
N VAL A 37 -8.10 10.10 4.60
CA VAL A 37 -7.42 9.61 3.39
C VAL A 37 -7.95 8.23 3.00
N PHE A 38 -8.06 7.30 3.96
CA PHE A 38 -8.59 5.96 3.70
C PHE A 38 -10.00 5.99 3.10
N GLU A 39 -10.91 6.78 3.66
CA GLU A 39 -12.29 6.89 3.16
C GLU A 39 -12.34 7.45 1.73
N LEU A 40 -11.46 8.39 1.39
CA LEU A 40 -11.32 8.90 0.03
C LEU A 40 -10.77 7.86 -0.94
N GLU A 41 -9.76 7.10 -0.53
CA GLU A 41 -9.24 5.99 -1.34
C GLU A 41 -10.32 4.95 -1.59
N MET A 42 -11.09 4.55 -0.55
CA MET A 42 -12.20 3.62 -0.72
C MET A 42 -13.19 4.16 -1.75
N LYS A 43 -13.65 5.39 -1.58
CA LYS A 43 -14.65 6.00 -2.47
C LYS A 43 -14.19 6.13 -3.92
N TYR A 44 -12.94 6.51 -4.17
CA TYR A 44 -12.51 6.94 -5.51
C TYR A 44 -11.50 6.00 -6.18
N ILE A 45 -10.66 5.31 -5.42
CA ILE A 45 -9.60 4.45 -5.95
C ILE A 45 -10.04 2.99 -5.92
N PHE A 46 -10.70 2.53 -4.87
CA PHE A 46 -11.04 1.11 -4.69
C PHE A 46 -12.50 0.76 -5.06
N GLU A 47 -13.44 1.70 -4.87
CA GLU A 47 -14.86 1.53 -5.22
C GLU A 47 -15.33 2.45 -6.36
N GLY A 48 -14.46 3.36 -6.82
CA GLY A 48 -14.75 4.30 -7.91
C GLY A 48 -14.81 3.64 -9.30
N GLU A 49 -15.18 4.43 -10.31
CA GLU A 49 -15.31 4.01 -11.72
C GLU A 49 -14.02 3.52 -12.40
N LEU A 50 -12.87 3.57 -11.71
CA LEU A 50 -11.58 3.11 -12.24
C LEU A 50 -11.67 1.63 -12.66
N ASP A 51 -11.72 1.41 -13.97
CA ASP A 51 -11.65 0.09 -14.61
C ASP A 51 -10.21 -0.44 -14.57
N LEU A 52 -9.71 -0.67 -13.35
CA LEU A 52 -8.42 -1.31 -13.10
C LEU A 52 -8.66 -2.73 -12.57
N PRO A 53 -8.09 -3.78 -13.21
CA PRO A 53 -8.17 -5.14 -12.69
C PRO A 53 -7.19 -5.30 -11.52
N GLY A 54 -7.65 -5.05 -10.30
CA GLY A 54 -6.88 -5.16 -9.06
C GLY A 54 -7.77 -5.33 -7.82
N PRO A 55 -7.27 -5.95 -6.73
CA PRO A 55 -8.12 -6.48 -5.68
C PRO A 55 -8.84 -5.37 -4.92
N ARG A 56 -10.17 -5.40 -4.94
CA ARG A 56 -11.05 -4.56 -4.12
C ARG A 56 -10.80 -4.90 -2.65
N VAL A 57 -9.98 -4.08 -1.99
CA VAL A 57 -9.56 -4.26 -0.61
C VAL A 57 -10.66 -3.75 0.32
N ALA A 58 -11.67 -4.59 0.53
CA ALA A 58 -12.69 -4.36 1.57
C ALA A 58 -12.86 -5.59 2.47
N ASP A 59 -11.81 -6.40 2.62
CA ASP A 59 -11.80 -7.55 3.53
C ASP A 59 -10.60 -7.49 4.50
N PRO A 60 -10.84 -7.18 5.79
CA PRO A 60 -9.80 -7.15 6.83
C PRO A 60 -9.05 -8.48 7.00
N GLU A 61 -9.65 -9.63 6.69
CA GLU A 61 -9.04 -10.96 6.84
C GLU A 61 -7.91 -11.20 5.82
N ARG A 62 -7.95 -10.52 4.66
CA ARG A 62 -6.96 -10.69 3.58
C ARG A 62 -5.60 -10.02 3.87
N ARG A 63 -5.51 -9.16 4.88
CA ARG A 63 -4.24 -8.50 5.29
C ARG A 63 -3.21 -9.49 5.87
N ARG A 64 -3.65 -10.64 6.38
CA ARG A 64 -2.77 -11.70 6.92
C ARG A 64 -2.09 -12.56 5.85
N LEU A 65 -2.69 -12.72 4.68
CA LEU A 65 -2.20 -13.64 3.65
C LEU A 65 -0.94 -13.14 2.91
N LEU A 66 -0.64 -11.84 2.96
CA LEU A 66 0.58 -11.27 2.39
C LEU A 66 1.84 -11.57 3.25
N HIS A 67 1.67 -11.82 4.55
CA HIS A 67 2.79 -12.12 5.45
C HIS A 67 3.25 -13.60 5.40
N ASP A 68 2.46 -14.50 4.81
CA ASP A 68 2.73 -15.95 4.85
C ASP A 68 3.46 -16.50 3.60
N GLN A 69 3.80 -15.64 2.64
CA GLN A 69 4.48 -16.05 1.39
C GLN A 69 6.01 -16.19 1.54
N HIS A 70 6.59 -15.96 2.72
CA HIS A 70 8.00 -16.25 3.00
C HIS A 70 8.20 -17.63 3.64
N ARG A 71 7.58 -18.67 3.09
CA ARG A 71 8.00 -20.04 3.39
C ARG A 71 9.20 -20.39 2.51
N PRO A 72 10.38 -20.73 3.06
CA PRO A 72 11.51 -21.13 2.23
C PRO A 72 11.15 -22.40 1.45
N HIS A 73 11.34 -22.38 0.13
CA HIS A 73 11.20 -23.58 -0.70
C HIS A 73 12.19 -24.66 -0.21
N PRO A 74 11.76 -25.92 -0.06
CA PRO A 74 12.69 -27.00 0.22
C PRO A 74 13.65 -27.16 -0.97
N ARG A 75 14.95 -27.24 -0.68
CA ARG A 75 15.99 -27.49 -1.67
C ARG A 75 15.67 -28.80 -2.39
N ARG A 76 15.59 -28.75 -3.72
CA ARG A 76 15.49 -29.95 -4.55
C ARG A 76 16.85 -30.65 -4.52
N ASP A 77 16.94 -31.76 -3.81
CA ASP A 77 18.08 -32.65 -3.93
C ASP A 77 18.05 -33.30 -5.31
N HIS A 78 19.01 -32.94 -6.16
CA HIS A 78 19.26 -33.62 -7.43
C HIS A 78 19.98 -34.94 -7.13
N PRO A 79 19.44 -36.11 -7.50
CA PRO A 79 20.22 -37.33 -7.45
C PRO A 79 21.24 -37.28 -8.59
N GLY A 80 22.52 -37.32 -8.20
CA GLY A 80 23.66 -37.38 -9.08
C GLY A 80 23.60 -38.59 -10.01
N GLN A 81 24.05 -38.37 -11.23
CA GLN A 81 24.39 -39.41 -12.20
C GLN A 81 25.51 -40.29 -11.61
N GLY A 82 25.30 -41.60 -11.63
CA GLY A 82 26.26 -42.64 -11.27
C GLY A 82 25.80 -43.97 -11.83
#